data_AF-A0A1C0UZV7-F1
#
_entry.id   AF-A0A1C0UZV7-F1
#
_cell.length_a   1.000
_cell.length_b   1.000
_cell.length_c   1.000
_cell.angle_alpha   90.00
_cell.angle_beta   90.00
_cell.angle_gamma   90.00
#
_symmetry.space_group_name_H-M   'P 1'
#
loop_
_entity.id
_entity.type
_entity.pdbx_description
1 polymer ?
#
loop_
_entity_poly.entity_id
_entity_poly.type
_entity_poly.pdbx_seq_one_letter_code
_entity_poly.pdbx_strand_id
1 'polypeptide(L)'
;MNYKIILTSLFILSISHLPAAANCSPGNPRSTDYIRRQPPQRCEGIKEEQLSGNSLTLISIVTRNIASYGKTLTLQVPQIRGGKNPQVIVQSFGDNYRYQLDDLLLSNNNSRFRFSWDTYVLTQAKIPANSLRALASYLLGSQKVYVPVILGQTSGKYEFTFYSESRVNFTSFKILSPNQKPIYTAPKLNPKNGETILTWDGRNAPAGRYQVYYKAFIEQRNQPSERLERQIDFEHNPNWLK
;
A
#
# COMPACT_ATOMS: atom_id res chain seq x y z
N MET A 1 -16.93 -46.27 44.89
CA MET A 1 -16.52 -44.90 44.46
C MET A 1 -16.53 -44.88 42.94
N ASN A 2 -17.54 -44.25 42.34
CA ASN A 2 -17.70 -44.17 40.89
C ASN A 2 -17.23 -42.79 40.42
N TYR A 3 -16.08 -42.73 39.75
CA TYR A 3 -15.65 -41.50 39.08
C TYR A 3 -16.18 -41.50 37.64
N LYS A 4 -17.14 -40.61 37.37
CA LYS A 4 -17.55 -40.25 36.01
C LYS A 4 -16.57 -39.21 35.48
N ILE A 5 -15.77 -39.57 34.49
CA ILE A 5 -14.92 -38.63 33.76
C ILE A 5 -15.79 -37.97 32.69
N ILE A 6 -16.06 -36.67 32.85
CA ILE A 6 -16.75 -35.85 31.85
C ILE A 6 -15.67 -35.33 30.89
N LEU A 7 -15.60 -35.89 29.69
CA LEU A 7 -14.84 -35.30 28.58
C LEU A 7 -15.57 -34.05 28.09
N THR A 8 -15.01 -32.88 28.36
CA THR A 8 -15.42 -31.62 27.74
C THR A 8 -14.59 -31.40 26.49
N SER A 9 -15.16 -31.70 25.32
CA SER A 9 -14.56 -31.37 24.03
C SER A 9 -14.57 -29.85 23.83
N LEU A 10 -13.39 -29.25 23.89
CA LEU A 10 -13.15 -27.86 23.54
C LEU A 10 -13.20 -27.72 22.01
N PHE A 11 -14.33 -27.25 21.47
CA PHE A 11 -14.45 -26.87 20.06
C PHE A 11 -13.65 -25.59 19.84
N ILE A 12 -12.42 -25.72 19.34
CA ILE A 12 -11.61 -24.59 18.89
C ILE A 12 -12.19 -24.15 17.55
N LEU A 13 -13.03 -23.12 17.56
CA LEU A 13 -13.44 -22.39 16.36
C LEU A 13 -12.21 -21.70 15.77
N SER A 14 -11.59 -22.35 14.78
CA SER A 14 -10.63 -21.73 13.88
C SER A 14 -11.37 -20.68 13.04
N ILE A 15 -11.25 -19.41 13.47
CA ILE A 15 -11.64 -18.26 12.66
C ILE A 15 -10.67 -18.17 11.50
N SER A 16 -11.01 -18.84 10.40
CA SER A 16 -10.33 -18.67 9.12
C SER A 16 -10.52 -17.21 8.70
N HIS A 17 -9.46 -16.41 8.79
CA HIS A 17 -9.40 -15.10 8.16
C HIS A 17 -9.46 -15.30 6.64
N LEU A 18 -10.67 -15.44 6.09
CA LEU A 18 -10.89 -15.27 4.66
C LEU A 18 -10.40 -13.86 4.30
N PRO A 19 -9.56 -13.70 3.27
CA PRO A 19 -9.23 -12.37 2.78
C PRO A 19 -10.55 -11.69 2.43
N ALA A 20 -10.78 -10.49 2.97
CA ALA A 20 -11.92 -9.68 2.58
C ALA A 20 -11.79 -9.40 1.08
N ALA A 21 -12.44 -10.23 0.26
CA ALA A 21 -12.65 -9.91 -1.15
C ALA A 21 -13.46 -8.61 -1.16
N ALA A 22 -12.93 -7.57 -1.79
CA ALA A 22 -13.62 -6.31 -1.90
C ALA A 22 -14.96 -6.56 -2.62
N ASN A 23 -16.06 -6.48 -1.87
CA ASN A 23 -17.39 -6.79 -2.36
C ASN A 23 -17.99 -5.53 -3.01
N CYS A 24 -17.38 -5.05 -4.09
CA CYS A 24 -17.94 -3.95 -4.87
C CYS A 24 -19.08 -4.46 -5.76
N SER A 25 -20.22 -3.76 -5.74
CA SER A 25 -21.38 -4.12 -6.57
C SER A 25 -21.13 -3.82 -8.04
N PRO A 26 -21.75 -4.57 -8.98
CA PRO A 26 -21.79 -4.16 -10.38
C PRO A 26 -22.54 -2.82 -10.51
N GLY A 27 -22.24 -2.07 -11.58
CA GLY A 27 -22.88 -0.78 -11.83
C GLY A 27 -22.67 -0.30 -13.26
N ASN A 28 -22.97 0.98 -13.51
CA ASN A 28 -22.80 1.58 -14.83
C ASN A 28 -21.30 1.72 -15.16
N PRO A 29 -20.76 1.05 -16.21
CA PRO A 29 -19.34 1.15 -16.55
C PRO A 29 -18.88 2.57 -16.91
N ARG A 30 -19.81 3.45 -17.29
CA ARG A 30 -19.56 4.86 -17.58
C ARG A 30 -19.67 5.79 -16.36
N SER A 31 -19.97 5.28 -15.17
CA SER A 31 -19.85 6.09 -13.95
C SER A 31 -18.44 6.02 -13.38
N THR A 32 -18.12 6.96 -12.51
CA THR A 32 -16.87 6.98 -11.73
C THR A 32 -17.01 6.28 -10.38
N ASP A 33 -18.19 5.79 -10.04
CA ASP A 33 -18.49 5.21 -8.73
C ASP A 33 -17.67 3.94 -8.49
N TYR A 34 -17.44 3.62 -7.22
CA TYR A 34 -16.76 2.41 -6.80
C TYR A 34 -17.61 1.15 -7.08
N ILE A 35 -17.34 0.52 -8.23
CA ILE A 35 -18.10 -0.62 -8.73
C ILE A 35 -17.18 -1.75 -9.22
N ARG A 36 -17.77 -2.92 -9.46
CA ARG A 36 -17.13 -4.03 -10.17
C ARG A 36 -16.99 -3.68 -11.65
N ARG A 37 -15.77 -3.57 -12.15
CA ARG A 37 -15.47 -3.26 -13.55
C ARG A 37 -14.96 -4.48 -14.29
N GLN A 38 -15.31 -4.60 -15.57
CA GLN A 38 -14.87 -5.66 -16.48
C GLN A 38 -14.84 -5.15 -17.93
N PRO A 39 -13.90 -5.61 -18.79
CA PRO A 39 -12.64 -6.31 -18.49
C PRO A 39 -11.44 -5.33 -18.33
N PRO A 40 -10.38 -5.65 -17.53
CA PRO A 40 -10.28 -6.81 -16.65
C PRO A 40 -11.11 -6.65 -15.39
N GLN A 41 -11.42 -7.77 -14.75
CA GLN A 41 -12.18 -7.79 -13.50
C GLN A 41 -11.38 -7.14 -12.36
N ARG A 42 -11.99 -6.15 -11.71
CA ARG A 42 -11.45 -5.38 -10.59
C ARG A 42 -12.56 -4.64 -9.87
N CYS A 43 -12.30 -4.18 -8.65
CA CYS A 43 -13.08 -3.09 -8.07
C CYS A 43 -12.35 -1.77 -8.34
N GLU A 44 -13.07 -0.77 -8.84
CA GLU A 44 -12.48 0.55 -9.09
C GLU A 44 -13.54 1.65 -9.06
N GLY A 45 -13.20 2.78 -8.44
CA GLY A 45 -13.97 4.01 -8.52
C GLY A 45 -13.73 4.97 -7.36
N ILE A 46 -14.58 5.99 -7.30
CA ILE A 46 -14.65 6.95 -6.20
C ILE A 46 -15.53 6.39 -5.09
N LYS A 47 -15.00 6.34 -3.88
CA LYS A 47 -15.73 6.01 -2.65
C LYS A 47 -16.32 7.28 -2.04
N GLU A 48 -17.57 7.21 -1.61
CA GLU A 48 -18.27 8.29 -0.90
C GLU A 48 -17.90 8.40 0.59
N GLU A 49 -17.17 7.41 1.13
CA GLU A 49 -16.81 7.38 2.54
C GLU A 49 -15.85 8.50 2.95
N GLN A 50 -16.25 9.27 3.95
CA GLN A 50 -15.36 10.12 4.72
C GLN A 50 -14.33 9.26 5.43
N LEU A 51 -13.06 9.63 5.31
CA LEU A 51 -12.04 9.10 6.20
C LEU A 51 -12.38 9.59 7.61
N SER A 52 -12.26 8.69 8.56
CA SER A 52 -12.37 9.02 9.98
C SER A 52 -11.29 8.23 10.69
N GLY A 53 -10.31 8.94 11.24
CA GLY A 53 -9.32 8.31 12.10
C GLY A 53 -8.04 9.11 12.30
N ASN A 54 -7.62 9.18 13.56
CA ASN A 54 -6.33 9.74 13.95
C ASN A 54 -5.20 8.70 13.79
N SER A 55 -5.07 8.09 12.62
CA SER A 55 -4.03 7.08 12.35
C SER A 55 -2.98 7.58 11.36
N LEU A 56 -1.76 7.08 11.50
CA LEU A 56 -0.68 7.27 10.52
C LEU A 56 -0.44 5.95 9.80
N THR A 57 -0.78 5.91 8.51
CA THR A 57 -0.77 4.66 7.74
C THR A 57 0.17 4.76 6.54
N LEU A 58 0.97 3.71 6.31
CA LEU A 58 1.71 3.58 5.05
C LEU A 58 0.71 3.24 3.94
N ILE A 59 0.58 4.12 2.95
CA ILE A 59 -0.38 3.98 1.85
C ILE A 59 0.29 3.75 0.50
N SER A 60 1.61 3.92 0.41
CA SER A 60 2.35 3.78 -0.84
C SER A 60 3.80 3.37 -0.63
N ILE A 61 4.27 2.39 -1.42
CA ILE A 61 5.68 2.23 -1.76
C ILE A 61 5.71 2.09 -3.28
N VAL A 62 6.06 3.16 -3.99
CA VAL A 62 6.03 3.15 -5.46
C VAL A 62 7.36 3.56 -6.06
N THR A 63 7.61 3.11 -7.29
CA THR A 63 8.48 3.83 -8.22
C THR A 63 7.64 4.11 -9.46
N ARG A 64 7.66 5.36 -9.92
CA ARG A 64 6.77 5.78 -11.00
C ARG A 64 7.34 6.91 -11.82
N ASN A 65 7.07 6.88 -13.11
CA ASN A 65 7.27 7.99 -14.01
C ASN A 65 6.04 8.07 -14.92
N ILE A 66 5.04 8.85 -14.47
CA ILE A 66 3.76 9.01 -15.16
C ILE A 66 3.48 10.51 -15.23
N ALA A 67 3.83 11.13 -16.36
CA ALA A 67 3.57 12.55 -16.59
C ALA A 67 2.06 12.81 -16.78
N SER A 68 1.38 11.92 -17.51
CA SER A 68 -0.06 11.97 -17.76
C SER A 68 -0.60 10.57 -18.01
N TYR A 69 -1.92 10.39 -17.93
CA TYR A 69 -2.55 9.12 -18.28
C TYR A 69 -2.64 8.97 -19.80
N GLY A 70 -2.19 7.83 -20.31
CA GLY A 70 -2.61 7.32 -21.61
C GLY A 70 -3.97 6.61 -21.50
N LYS A 71 -4.39 5.89 -22.55
CA LYS A 71 -5.63 5.08 -22.51
C LYS A 71 -5.61 3.99 -21.43
N THR A 72 -4.42 3.46 -21.17
CA THR A 72 -4.19 2.41 -20.18
C THR A 72 -3.06 2.79 -19.26
N LEU A 73 -3.11 2.25 -18.04
CA LEU A 73 -2.02 2.31 -17.08
C LEU A 73 -1.65 0.87 -16.70
N THR A 74 -0.36 0.62 -16.56
CA THR A 74 0.16 -0.66 -16.09
C THR A 74 0.78 -0.50 -14.72
N LEU A 75 0.52 -1.46 -13.84
CA LEU A 75 1.29 -1.66 -12.62
C LEU A 75 2.05 -2.98 -12.69
N GLN A 76 3.20 -3.01 -12.03
CA GLN A 76 3.98 -4.23 -11.84
C GLN A 76 4.38 -4.37 -10.37
N VAL A 77 4.34 -5.59 -9.87
CA VAL A 77 4.80 -5.94 -8.53
C VAL A 77 5.89 -6.99 -8.66
N PRO A 78 7.11 -6.75 -8.15
CA PRO A 78 8.16 -7.74 -8.19
C PRO A 78 7.78 -9.03 -7.47
N GLN A 79 8.08 -10.18 -8.08
CA GLN A 79 7.98 -11.46 -7.39
C GLN A 79 9.13 -11.61 -6.40
N ILE A 80 8.83 -12.04 -5.18
CA ILE A 80 9.81 -12.30 -4.13
C ILE A 80 9.83 -13.78 -3.77
N ARG A 81 10.95 -14.26 -3.22
CA ARG A 81 11.10 -15.65 -2.80
C ARG A 81 10.06 -16.00 -1.74
N GLY A 82 9.32 -17.09 -1.95
CA GLY A 82 8.24 -17.53 -1.07
C GLY A 82 6.91 -16.78 -1.25
N GLY A 83 6.89 -15.69 -2.02
CA GLY A 83 5.67 -14.95 -2.35
C GLY A 83 4.94 -15.56 -3.54
N LYS A 84 3.65 -15.90 -3.38
CA LYS A 84 2.82 -16.47 -4.46
C LYS A 84 1.92 -15.46 -5.14
N ASN A 85 1.12 -14.71 -4.38
CA ASN A 85 0.21 -13.71 -4.92
C ASN A 85 0.27 -12.47 -4.03
N PRO A 86 0.72 -11.32 -4.53
CA PRO A 86 0.71 -10.11 -3.74
C PRO A 86 -0.72 -9.56 -3.64
N GLN A 87 -1.07 -9.03 -2.48
CA GLN A 87 -2.21 -8.14 -2.33
C GLN A 87 -1.80 -6.75 -2.79
N VAL A 88 -2.62 -6.10 -3.61
CA VAL A 88 -2.32 -4.79 -4.19
C VAL A 88 -3.53 -3.89 -4.03
N ILE A 89 -3.29 -2.68 -3.53
CA ILE A 89 -4.28 -1.61 -3.48
C ILE A 89 -3.66 -0.39 -4.15
N VAL A 90 -4.43 0.23 -5.05
CA VAL A 90 -4.12 1.53 -5.63
C VAL A 90 -5.16 2.52 -5.12
N GLN A 91 -4.71 3.70 -4.71
CA GLN A 91 -5.59 4.72 -4.13
C GLN A 91 -5.13 6.12 -4.49
N SER A 92 -6.02 7.09 -4.38
CA SER A 92 -5.67 8.51 -4.43
C SER A 92 -6.65 9.30 -3.58
N PHE A 93 -6.11 10.29 -2.86
CA PHE A 93 -6.86 11.16 -1.97
C PHE A 93 -6.78 12.58 -2.52
N GLY A 94 -7.93 13.21 -2.70
CA GLY A 94 -8.05 14.64 -2.95
C GLY A 94 -9.06 15.26 -2.00
N ASP A 95 -9.15 16.58 -2.01
CA ASP A 95 -10.00 17.33 -1.07
C ASP A 95 -11.49 16.93 -1.18
N ASN A 96 -11.91 16.43 -2.34
CA ASN A 96 -13.29 16.10 -2.67
C ASN A 96 -13.47 14.70 -3.27
N TYR A 97 -12.44 13.84 -3.25
CA TYR A 97 -12.54 12.51 -3.81
C TYR A 97 -11.65 11.49 -3.08
N ARG A 98 -12.09 10.23 -3.10
CA ARG A 98 -11.30 9.09 -2.66
C ARG A 98 -11.38 7.98 -3.70
N TYR A 99 -10.34 7.86 -4.51
CA TYR A 99 -10.24 6.80 -5.49
C TYR A 99 -9.65 5.54 -4.87
N GLN A 100 -10.20 4.39 -5.23
CA GLN A 100 -9.65 3.09 -4.87
C GLN A 100 -9.76 2.12 -6.05
N LEU A 101 -8.71 1.33 -6.24
CA LEU A 101 -8.63 0.20 -7.15
C LEU A 101 -8.00 -0.99 -6.42
N ASP A 102 -8.73 -2.10 -6.33
CA ASP A 102 -8.32 -3.33 -5.66
C ASP A 102 -8.99 -4.57 -6.28
N ASP A 103 -8.81 -5.73 -5.63
CA ASP A 103 -9.20 -7.05 -6.12
C ASP A 103 -8.69 -7.32 -7.55
N LEU A 104 -7.38 -7.10 -7.72
CA LEU A 104 -6.73 -7.16 -9.02
C LEU A 104 -6.39 -8.60 -9.40
N LEU A 105 -6.85 -9.03 -10.57
CA LEU A 105 -6.39 -10.28 -11.16
C LEU A 105 -5.03 -10.08 -11.82
N LEU A 106 -3.97 -10.34 -11.07
CA LEU A 106 -2.60 -10.15 -11.53
C LEU A 106 -2.13 -11.31 -12.42
N SER A 107 -1.54 -10.97 -13.57
CA SER A 107 -0.85 -11.94 -14.42
C SER A 107 0.60 -12.11 -13.97
N ASN A 108 1.08 -13.35 -13.82
CA ASN A 108 2.46 -13.63 -13.45
C ASN A 108 3.30 -14.02 -14.68
N ASN A 109 4.51 -13.48 -14.79
CA ASN A 109 5.49 -13.85 -15.81
C ASN A 109 6.82 -14.36 -15.20
N ASN A 110 6.75 -15.08 -14.07
CA ASN A 110 7.86 -15.67 -13.30
C ASN A 110 8.81 -14.69 -12.59
N SER A 111 8.82 -13.42 -12.97
CA SER A 111 9.66 -12.39 -12.35
C SER A 111 8.84 -11.25 -11.74
N ARG A 112 7.65 -10.99 -12.27
CA ARG A 112 6.77 -9.90 -11.85
C ARG A 112 5.31 -10.30 -12.03
N PHE A 113 4.48 -9.75 -11.17
CA PHE A 113 3.04 -9.67 -11.35
C PHE A 113 2.71 -8.40 -12.11
N ARG A 114 1.79 -8.46 -13.07
CA ARG A 114 1.41 -7.33 -13.91
C ARG A 114 -0.10 -7.22 -13.99
N PHE A 115 -0.56 -5.98 -14.00
CA PHE A 115 -1.95 -5.63 -14.22
C PHE A 115 -2.04 -4.36 -15.05
N SER A 116 -2.94 -4.37 -16.02
CA SER A 116 -3.15 -3.24 -16.92
C SER A 116 -4.65 -2.97 -17.00
N TRP A 117 -5.04 -1.71 -16.83
CA TRP A 117 -6.43 -1.30 -16.87
C TRP A 117 -6.58 0.00 -17.65
N ASP A 118 -7.79 0.26 -18.13
CA ASP A 118 -8.14 1.53 -18.76
C ASP A 118 -8.17 2.65 -17.71
N THR A 119 -7.74 3.85 -18.09
CA THR A 119 -7.68 5.01 -17.19
C THR A 119 -8.97 5.84 -17.19
N TYR A 120 -10.09 5.26 -17.62
CA TYR A 120 -11.35 5.99 -17.79
C TYR A 120 -11.77 6.70 -16.51
N VAL A 121 -11.84 5.98 -15.39
CA VAL A 121 -12.23 6.57 -14.10
C VAL A 121 -11.26 7.68 -13.69
N LEU A 122 -9.96 7.41 -13.80
CA LEU A 122 -8.90 8.34 -13.42
C LEU A 122 -8.99 9.66 -14.21
N THR A 123 -9.26 9.57 -15.51
CA THR A 123 -9.39 10.72 -16.40
C THR A 123 -10.71 11.46 -16.20
N GLN A 124 -11.84 10.74 -16.09
CA GLN A 124 -13.17 11.35 -15.87
C GLN A 124 -13.26 12.05 -14.51
N ALA A 125 -12.73 11.44 -13.45
CA ALA A 125 -12.67 12.03 -12.12
C ALA A 125 -11.55 13.06 -11.95
N LYS A 126 -10.77 13.35 -13.02
CA LYS A 126 -9.68 14.34 -13.03
C LYS A 126 -8.62 14.09 -11.95
N ILE A 127 -8.32 12.83 -11.64
CA ILE A 127 -7.34 12.45 -10.63
C ILE A 127 -5.93 12.73 -11.16
N PRO A 128 -5.08 13.53 -10.49
CA PRO A 128 -3.72 13.79 -10.99
C PRO A 128 -2.86 12.51 -11.01
N ALA A 129 -2.06 12.29 -12.07
CA ALA A 129 -1.21 11.09 -12.18
C ALA A 129 -0.20 10.94 -11.03
N ASN A 130 0.37 12.06 -10.57
CA ASN A 130 1.28 12.13 -9.43
C ASN A 130 0.57 11.98 -8.07
N SER A 131 -0.76 11.90 -8.03
CA SER A 131 -1.55 11.63 -6.81
C SER A 131 -1.80 10.14 -6.58
N LEU A 132 -1.59 9.27 -7.58
CA LEU A 132 -1.77 7.84 -7.40
C LEU A 132 -0.80 7.27 -6.37
N ARG A 133 -1.30 6.42 -5.49
CA ARG A 133 -0.57 5.71 -4.45
C ARG A 133 -0.80 4.24 -4.67
N ALA A 134 0.21 3.42 -4.46
CA ALA A 134 0.04 1.98 -4.57
C ALA A 134 0.87 1.25 -3.53
N LEU A 135 0.22 0.29 -2.89
CA LEU A 135 0.82 -0.53 -1.85
C LEU A 135 0.62 -1.98 -2.23
N ALA A 136 1.73 -2.72 -2.24
CA ALA A 136 1.71 -4.16 -2.45
C ALA A 136 2.38 -4.86 -1.27
N SER A 137 1.83 -6.02 -0.92
CA SER A 137 2.39 -6.85 0.14
C SER A 137 2.20 -8.33 -0.15
N TYR A 138 3.17 -9.12 0.28
CA TYR A 138 3.06 -10.57 0.38
C TYR A 138 2.79 -10.96 1.84
N LEU A 139 2.03 -12.03 2.03
CA LEU A 139 1.91 -12.70 3.31
C LEU A 139 2.85 -13.92 3.30
N LEU A 140 3.92 -13.86 4.09
CA LEU A 140 4.90 -14.93 4.24
C LEU A 140 4.68 -15.59 5.61
N GLY A 141 3.87 -16.65 5.65
CA GLY A 141 3.36 -17.19 6.91
C GLY A 141 2.41 -16.18 7.57
N SER A 142 2.74 -15.69 8.76
CA SER A 142 2.01 -14.61 9.43
C SER A 142 2.58 -13.22 9.17
N GLN A 143 3.76 -13.12 8.55
CA GLN A 143 4.45 -11.85 8.36
C GLN A 143 3.98 -11.17 7.06
N LYS A 144 3.50 -9.93 7.19
CA LYS A 144 3.24 -9.04 6.06
C LYS A 144 4.53 -8.35 5.65
N VAL A 145 4.95 -8.55 4.39
CA VAL A 145 6.16 -7.94 3.83
C VAL A 145 5.77 -7.08 2.65
N TYR A 146 6.15 -5.80 2.68
CA TYR A 146 5.84 -4.86 1.61
C TYR A 146 6.84 -4.97 0.46
N VAL A 147 6.37 -4.64 -0.74
CA VAL A 147 7.19 -4.58 -1.95
C VAL A 147 6.81 -3.33 -2.74
N PRO A 148 7.74 -2.73 -3.50
CA PRO A 148 7.42 -1.56 -4.30
C PRO A 148 6.48 -1.93 -5.45
N VAL A 149 5.54 -1.04 -5.76
CA VAL A 149 4.74 -1.10 -6.98
C VAL A 149 5.38 -0.20 -8.04
N ILE A 150 5.63 -0.74 -9.22
CA ILE A 150 6.09 0.01 -10.38
C ILE A 150 4.85 0.49 -11.12
N LEU A 151 4.52 1.78 -11.03
CA LEU A 151 3.40 2.37 -11.76
C LEU A 151 3.92 3.02 -13.05
N GLY A 152 3.50 2.49 -14.20
CA GLY A 152 4.05 2.87 -15.49
C GLY A 152 5.51 2.43 -15.64
N GLN A 153 6.43 3.39 -15.62
CA GLN A 153 7.89 3.17 -15.64
C GLN A 153 8.52 3.51 -14.30
N THR A 154 9.71 2.96 -14.02
CA THR A 154 10.46 3.31 -12.81
C THR A 154 11.04 4.72 -12.91
N SER A 155 11.14 5.42 -11.76
CA SER A 155 11.82 6.71 -11.61
C SER A 155 13.30 6.58 -11.20
N GLY A 156 13.77 5.37 -10.92
CA GLY A 156 15.08 5.16 -10.31
C GLY A 156 15.12 5.33 -8.78
N LYS A 157 14.01 5.68 -8.14
CA LYS A 157 13.89 5.81 -6.67
C LYS A 157 12.55 5.28 -6.18
N TYR A 158 12.48 4.92 -4.90
CA TYR A 158 11.21 4.63 -4.24
C TYR A 158 10.63 5.89 -3.63
N GLU A 159 9.30 6.02 -3.69
CA GLU A 159 8.46 6.97 -2.98
C GLU A 159 7.65 6.22 -1.93
N PHE A 160 7.96 6.47 -0.66
CA PHE A 160 7.17 6.02 0.48
C PHE A 160 6.17 7.12 0.80
N THR A 161 4.89 6.78 0.91
CA THR A 161 3.86 7.76 1.28
C THR A 161 3.09 7.27 2.49
N PHE A 162 3.07 8.10 3.52
CA PHE A 162 2.26 7.93 4.70
C PHE A 162 1.10 8.91 4.65
N TYR A 163 -0.05 8.52 5.16
CA TYR A 163 -1.23 9.36 5.25
C TYR A 163 -1.75 9.43 6.69
N SER A 164 -2.18 10.62 7.08
CA SER A 164 -2.94 10.87 8.29
C SER A 164 -3.85 12.08 8.06
N GLU A 165 -5.08 12.02 8.59
CA GLU A 165 -5.97 13.18 8.62
C GLU A 165 -5.49 14.24 9.63
N SER A 166 -4.90 13.75 10.73
CA SER A 166 -4.31 14.58 11.76
C SER A 166 -2.94 15.08 11.33
N ARG A 167 -2.52 16.21 11.88
CA ARG A 167 -1.17 16.72 11.64
C ARG A 167 -0.15 15.78 12.28
N VAL A 168 0.85 15.39 11.49
CA VAL A 168 1.91 14.48 11.93
C VAL A 168 3.26 15.18 11.85
N ASN A 169 4.03 15.05 12.94
CA ASN A 169 5.41 15.50 13.00
C ASN A 169 6.35 14.29 13.08
N PHE A 170 7.05 14.00 11.98
CA PHE A 170 8.09 12.97 11.96
C PHE A 170 9.37 13.52 12.59
N THR A 171 9.81 12.89 13.67
CA THR A 171 11.08 13.23 14.35
C THR A 171 12.24 12.34 13.92
N SER A 172 11.94 11.17 13.37
CA SER A 172 12.92 10.29 12.76
C SER A 172 12.26 9.51 11.63
N PHE A 173 12.95 9.41 10.50
CA PHE A 173 12.65 8.45 9.46
C PHE A 173 13.96 7.90 8.92
N LYS A 174 14.12 6.58 8.94
CA LYS A 174 15.33 5.89 8.53
C LYS A 174 14.99 4.67 7.71
N ILE A 175 15.89 4.31 6.80
CA ILE A 175 15.91 3.00 6.16
C ILE A 175 17.06 2.22 6.78
N LEU A 176 16.71 1.10 7.40
CA LEU A 176 17.65 0.18 8.02
C LEU A 176 17.94 -0.95 7.04
N SER A 177 19.22 -1.28 6.90
CA SER A 177 19.68 -2.43 6.13
C SER A 177 19.27 -3.77 6.79
N PRO A 178 19.42 -4.91 6.09
CA PRO A 178 19.20 -6.22 6.69
C PRO A 178 19.97 -6.44 8.01
N ASN A 179 21.12 -5.77 8.16
CA ASN A 179 21.96 -5.82 9.36
C ASN A 179 21.59 -4.74 10.39
N GLN A 180 20.40 -4.16 10.31
CA GLN A 180 19.87 -3.14 11.23
C GLN A 180 20.64 -1.82 11.29
N LYS A 181 21.55 -1.57 10.32
CA LYS A 181 22.29 -0.30 10.24
C LYS A 181 21.50 0.72 9.42
N PRO A 182 21.34 1.97 9.90
CA PRO A 182 20.71 3.01 9.09
C PRO A 182 21.58 3.34 7.88
N ILE A 183 21.05 3.11 6.68
CA ILE A 183 21.71 3.43 5.40
C ILE A 183 21.15 4.69 4.74
N TYR A 184 20.02 5.17 5.25
CA TYR A 184 19.41 6.43 4.84
C TYR A 184 18.67 7.02 6.03
N THR A 185 18.79 8.34 6.20
CA THR A 185 18.03 9.13 7.17
C THR A 185 17.38 10.28 6.42
N ALA A 186 16.08 10.45 6.59
CA ALA A 186 15.35 11.51 5.94
C ALA A 186 15.72 12.88 6.51
N PRO A 187 15.70 13.95 5.67
CA PRO A 187 15.60 15.30 6.19
C PRO A 187 14.24 15.52 6.88
N LYS A 188 14.04 16.71 7.47
CA LYS A 188 12.75 17.10 8.03
C LYS A 188 11.65 16.95 6.99
N LEU A 189 10.59 16.24 7.35
CA LEU A 189 9.47 15.95 6.48
C LEU A 189 8.35 16.96 6.71
N ASN A 190 7.77 17.46 5.62
CA ASN A 190 6.65 18.39 5.65
C ASN A 190 5.44 17.71 5.00
N PRO A 191 4.41 17.34 5.78
CA PRO A 191 3.18 16.81 5.23
C PRO A 191 2.48 17.82 4.32
N LYS A 192 1.82 17.34 3.27
CA LYS A 192 0.94 18.12 2.39
C LYS A 192 -0.33 17.31 2.14
N ASN A 193 -1.49 17.92 2.40
CA ASN A 193 -2.81 17.30 2.21
C ASN A 193 -2.92 15.93 2.92
N GLY A 194 -2.48 15.86 4.18
CA GLY A 194 -2.44 14.64 4.98
C GLY A 194 -1.35 13.63 4.58
N GLU A 195 -0.68 13.81 3.44
CA GLU A 195 0.37 12.93 2.98
C GLU A 195 1.77 13.40 3.36
N THR A 196 2.60 12.48 3.81
CA THR A 196 4.05 12.68 3.95
C THR A 196 4.77 11.76 2.98
N ILE A 197 5.50 12.35 2.03
CA ILE A 197 6.21 11.63 0.99
C ILE A 197 7.72 11.66 1.27
N LEU A 198 8.35 10.50 1.18
CA LEU A 198 9.78 10.34 1.24
C LEU A 198 10.30 9.62 0.01
N THR A 199 11.39 10.12 -0.57
CA THR A 199 12.12 9.43 -1.62
C THR A 199 13.41 8.80 -1.12
N TRP A 200 13.69 7.56 -1.54
CA TRP A 200 14.99 6.92 -1.36
C TRP A 200 15.50 6.35 -2.68
N ASP A 201 16.73 6.72 -3.05
CA ASP A 201 17.47 6.11 -4.15
C ASP A 201 18.19 4.85 -3.65
N GLY A 202 17.58 3.70 -3.90
CA GLY A 202 18.13 2.39 -3.53
C GLY A 202 19.03 1.77 -4.59
N ARG A 203 19.40 2.45 -5.69
CA ARG A 203 20.09 1.80 -6.82
C ARG A 203 21.46 1.19 -6.46
N ASN A 204 22.10 1.71 -5.42
CA ASN A 204 23.41 1.24 -4.94
C ASN A 204 23.31 0.35 -3.69
N ALA A 205 22.11 0.12 -3.16
CA ALA A 205 21.91 -0.76 -2.02
C ALA A 205 21.78 -2.23 -2.50
N PRO A 206 22.35 -3.20 -1.76
CA PRO A 206 22.24 -4.61 -2.13
C PRO A 206 20.80 -5.11 -1.97
N ALA A 207 20.41 -6.10 -2.78
CA ALA A 207 19.10 -6.72 -2.63
C ALA A 207 18.93 -7.38 -1.26
N GLY A 208 17.73 -7.30 -0.68
CA GLY A 208 17.40 -7.91 0.59
C GLY A 208 16.19 -7.27 1.26
N ARG A 209 15.89 -7.72 2.48
CA ARG A 209 14.83 -7.18 3.32
C ARG A 209 15.34 -6.01 4.16
N TYR A 210 14.73 -4.86 3.95
CA TYR A 210 15.03 -3.62 4.65
C TYR A 210 13.85 -3.26 5.57
N GLN A 211 14.10 -2.29 6.44
CA GLN A 211 13.06 -1.73 7.29
C GLN A 211 12.96 -0.23 7.12
N VAL A 212 11.73 0.25 6.95
CA VAL A 212 11.40 1.63 7.24
C VAL A 212 11.19 1.75 8.73
N TYR A 213 12.02 2.54 9.40
CA TYR A 213 11.89 2.87 10.81
C TYR A 213 11.50 4.33 10.97
N TYR A 214 10.48 4.62 11.76
CA TYR A 214 10.10 6.00 12.04
C TYR A 214 9.64 6.23 13.47
N LYS A 215 9.84 7.48 13.91
CA LYS A 215 9.21 8.07 15.09
C LYS A 215 8.39 9.27 14.65
N ALA A 216 7.15 9.35 15.11
CA ALA A 216 6.24 10.43 14.77
C ALA A 216 5.37 10.82 15.97
N PHE A 217 4.88 12.05 15.95
CA PHE A 217 3.85 12.55 16.85
C PHE A 217 2.61 12.88 16.02
N ILE A 218 1.46 12.33 16.39
CA ILE A 218 0.17 12.67 15.79
C ILE A 218 -0.51 13.69 16.71
N GLU A 219 -0.79 14.89 16.19
CA GLU A 219 -1.56 15.89 16.92
C GLU A 219 -3.02 15.46 17.03
N GLN A 220 -3.58 15.54 18.23
CA GLN A 220 -4.99 15.21 18.50
C GLN A 220 -5.69 16.47 19.01
N ARG A 221 -6.92 16.72 18.53
CA ARG A 221 -7.67 17.90 18.97
C ARG A 221 -8.00 17.77 20.46
N ASN A 222 -7.60 18.76 21.25
CA ASN A 222 -7.83 18.83 22.70
C ASN A 222 -7.23 17.65 23.50
N GLN A 223 -6.25 16.94 22.96
CA GLN A 223 -5.55 15.84 23.64
C GLN A 223 -4.03 15.97 23.41
N PRO A 224 -3.19 15.42 24.30
CA PRO A 224 -1.76 15.34 24.07
C PRO A 224 -1.44 14.60 22.78
N SER A 225 -0.38 15.02 22.08
CA SER A 225 0.06 14.31 20.88
C SER A 225 0.42 12.86 21.19
N GLU A 226 -0.03 11.95 20.34
CA GLU A 226 0.31 10.53 20.44
C GLU A 226 1.68 10.27 19.80
N ARG A 227 2.60 9.67 20.55
CA ARG A 227 3.90 9.23 20.03
C ARG A 227 3.79 7.84 19.43
N LEU A 228 4.24 7.70 18.19
CA LEU A 228 4.41 6.44 17.48
C LEU A 228 5.88 6.14 17.23
N GLU A 229 6.23 4.87 17.39
CA GLU A 229 7.51 4.30 16.96
C GLU A 229 7.21 2.95 16.29
N ARG A 230 7.63 2.81 15.03
CA ARG A 230 7.26 1.66 14.19
C ARG A 230 8.40 1.25 13.27
N GLN A 231 8.39 -0.03 12.92
CA GLN A 231 9.23 -0.63 11.89
C GLN A 231 8.32 -1.33 10.88
N ILE A 232 8.62 -1.15 9.61
CA ILE A 232 7.88 -1.76 8.50
C ILE A 232 8.88 -2.47 7.59
N ASP A 233 8.74 -3.78 7.46
CA ASP A 233 9.57 -4.59 6.57
C ASP A 233 9.17 -4.38 5.10
N PHE A 234 10.17 -4.19 4.24
CA PHE A 234 9.98 -4.19 2.80
C PHE A 234 11.14 -4.87 2.09
N GLU A 235 10.86 -5.55 0.98
CA GLU A 235 11.93 -6.07 0.11
C GLU A 235 12.45 -4.98 -0.81
N HIS A 236 13.75 -5.05 -1.08
CA HIS A 236 14.43 -4.20 -2.04
C HIS A 236 15.29 -5.04 -2.98
N ASN A 237 15.33 -4.62 -4.24
CA ASN A 237 16.33 -5.05 -5.21
C ASN A 237 16.65 -3.87 -6.14
N PRO A 238 17.92 -3.52 -6.36
CA PRO A 238 18.30 -2.41 -7.21
C PRO A 238 17.85 -2.59 -8.67
N ASN A 239 17.62 -3.83 -9.13
CA ASN A 239 17.11 -4.11 -10.48
C ASN A 239 15.63 -3.73 -10.67
N TRP A 240 14.90 -3.40 -9.60
CA TRP A 240 13.54 -2.85 -9.71
C TRP A 240 13.54 -1.33 -9.94
N LEU A 241 14.71 -0.70 -9.80
CA LEU A 241 14.92 0.73 -10.00
C LEU A 241 15.62 1.04 -11.33
N LYS A 242 15.91 0.03 -12.15
CA LYS A 242 16.54 0.16 -13.47
C LYS A 242 15.51 0.04 -14.59
#